data_AF-A0A438JY47-F1
#
_entry.id   AF-A0A438JY47-F1
#
_cell.length_a   1.000
_cell.length_b   1.000
_cell.length_c   1.000
_cell.angle_alpha   90.00
_cell.angle_beta   90.00
_cell.angle_gamma   90.00
#
_symmetry.space_group_name_H-M   'P 1'
#
loop_
_entity.id
_entity.type
_entity.pdbx_description
1 polymer ?
#
loop_
_entity_poly.entity_id
_entity_poly.type
_entity_poly.pdbx_seq_one_letter_code
_entity_poly.pdbx_strand_id
1 'polypeptide(L)'
;MSIRPEMWELRGVGREAKTDSTRLAPCQAFSPDVRDGGKLVSGLRGMANQYDLFTDLLRTTDYPAYPPLEGRMRPSGQIWLDAKGREESMHARLLEASDEMVGLRGEVRQLRTEVSYRKEQREDLQLRLVAQKEELRTGSLLQRGRKLKQNTKNKWMIRSSLGIGAA
;
A
#
# COMPACT_ATOMS: atom_id res chain seq x y z
N MET A 1 -25.34 45.87 -22.58
CA MET A 1 -24.39 46.82 -23.19
C MET A 1 -23.40 47.19 -22.11
N SER A 2 -22.09 47.20 -22.24
CA SER A 2 -21.12 46.74 -23.25
C SER A 2 -19.77 46.89 -22.53
N ILE A 3 -18.97 45.82 -22.45
CA ILE A 3 -17.68 45.65 -23.16
C ILE A 3 -16.46 46.17 -22.36
N ARG A 4 -15.42 45.34 -22.39
CA ARG A 4 -14.10 45.36 -21.73
C ARG A 4 -13.18 46.48 -22.29
N PRO A 5 -11.98 46.66 -21.72
CA PRO A 5 -10.77 45.96 -22.23
C PRO A 5 -9.86 45.45 -21.08
N GLU A 6 -9.16 44.30 -21.15
CA GLU A 6 -7.85 44.11 -21.83
C GLU A 6 -6.83 45.21 -21.42
N MET A 7 -5.57 45.00 -20.99
CA MET A 7 -4.63 43.88 -21.06
C MET A 7 -3.27 44.40 -20.45
N TRP A 8 -2.47 43.52 -19.78
CA TRP A 8 -1.01 43.57 -19.42
C TRP A 8 -0.29 44.84 -18.87
N GLU A 9 0.43 44.67 -17.74
CA GLU A 9 1.88 44.94 -17.48
C GLU A 9 2.15 44.81 -15.95
N LEU A 10 2.68 43.70 -15.43
CA LEU A 10 4.11 43.39 -15.25
C LEU A 10 4.98 44.49 -14.62
N ARG A 11 5.16 44.43 -13.29
CA ARG A 11 6.46 44.66 -12.64
C ARG A 11 6.50 44.01 -11.25
N GLY A 12 7.33 42.98 -11.11
CA GLY A 12 7.53 42.25 -9.85
C GLY A 12 8.78 42.70 -9.08
N VAL A 13 8.80 42.37 -7.79
CA VAL A 13 9.91 41.87 -6.94
C VAL A 13 9.17 41.26 -5.74
N GLY A 14 9.20 39.98 -5.38
CA GLY A 14 10.29 39.02 -5.38
C GLY A 14 10.45 38.52 -3.94
N ARG A 15 9.64 37.53 -3.52
CA ARG A 15 9.87 36.64 -2.36
C ARG A 15 9.00 35.38 -2.50
N GLU A 16 9.29 34.58 -3.53
CA GLU A 16 8.89 33.18 -3.56
C GLU A 16 9.95 32.38 -2.80
N ALA A 17 9.57 31.85 -1.64
CA ALA A 17 10.36 30.85 -0.96
C ALA A 17 10.40 29.61 -1.84
N LYS A 18 11.57 29.34 -2.44
CA LYS A 18 11.94 28.02 -2.94
C LYS A 18 11.92 27.07 -1.75
N THR A 19 10.79 26.42 -1.51
CA THR A 19 10.79 25.15 -0.80
C THR A 19 10.93 24.07 -1.86
N ASP A 20 12.11 23.48 -1.87
CA ASP A 20 12.52 22.45 -2.79
C ASP A 20 11.46 21.36 -2.94
N SER A 21 11.13 21.11 -4.20
CA SER A 21 10.37 19.97 -4.66
C SER A 21 11.20 18.71 -4.37
N THR A 22 11.16 18.23 -3.14
CA THR A 22 11.74 16.95 -2.71
C THR A 22 10.89 16.27 -1.62
N ARG A 23 9.62 16.67 -1.50
CA ARG A 23 8.66 15.97 -0.63
C ARG A 23 7.49 15.52 -1.44
N LEU A 24 7.72 14.48 -2.24
CA LEU A 24 6.86 13.32 -2.44
C LEU A 24 7.32 12.59 -3.71
N ALA A 25 8.43 11.87 -3.56
CA ALA A 25 8.82 10.82 -4.49
C ALA A 25 8.00 9.54 -4.19
N PRO A 26 7.84 8.67 -5.20
CA PRO A 26 6.73 7.75 -5.33
C PRO A 26 6.95 6.45 -4.55
N CYS A 27 5.85 5.81 -4.15
CA CYS A 27 5.83 4.40 -3.80
C CYS A 27 6.29 3.59 -5.02
N GLN A 28 7.57 3.23 -5.05
CA GLN A 28 8.13 2.23 -5.95
C GLN A 28 8.95 1.22 -5.17
N ALA A 29 8.74 -0.02 -5.59
CA ALA A 29 9.16 -1.24 -4.94
C ALA A 29 10.67 -1.48 -4.99
N PHE A 30 11.06 -2.49 -4.22
CA PHE A 30 12.29 -3.28 -4.31
C PHE A 30 13.54 -2.70 -3.63
N SER A 31 13.93 -3.37 -2.55
CA SER A 31 15.23 -3.26 -1.88
C SER A 31 16.39 -3.26 -2.87
N PRO A 32 17.35 -2.34 -2.67
CA PRO A 32 18.75 -2.69 -2.83
C PRO A 32 19.55 -2.05 -1.69
N ASP A 33 19.89 -2.82 -0.67
CA ASP A 33 21.28 -2.86 -0.19
C ASP A 33 21.42 -3.94 0.88
N VAL A 34 21.68 -5.14 0.36
CA VAL A 34 22.62 -6.10 0.94
C VAL A 34 24.00 -5.43 0.95
N ARG A 35 24.23 -4.49 1.87
CA ARG A 35 25.54 -3.85 2.06
C ARG A 35 25.78 -3.43 3.50
N ASP A 36 25.25 -4.19 4.46
CA ASP A 36 25.82 -4.19 5.81
C ASP A 36 25.56 -5.53 6.50
N GLY A 37 26.20 -6.57 5.96
CA GLY A 37 26.20 -7.91 6.55
C GLY A 37 26.73 -7.96 7.99
N GLY A 38 27.28 -6.87 8.53
CA GLY A 38 27.74 -6.80 9.92
C GLY A 38 26.62 -6.71 10.97
N LYS A 39 25.47 -6.08 10.65
CA LYS A 39 24.38 -5.88 11.64
C LYS A 39 23.39 -7.04 11.72
N LEU A 40 23.08 -7.67 10.59
CA LEU A 40 22.20 -8.86 10.59
C LEU A 40 22.94 -10.11 11.06
N VAL A 41 24.23 -10.25 10.75
CA VAL A 41 25.03 -11.40 11.22
C VAL A 41 25.35 -11.26 12.70
N SER A 42 25.54 -10.06 13.28
CA SER A 42 25.69 -9.91 14.73
C SER A 42 24.36 -10.13 15.48
N GLY A 43 23.21 -9.74 14.93
CA GLY A 43 21.90 -10.07 15.48
C GLY A 43 21.58 -11.57 15.42
N LEU A 44 21.86 -12.22 14.29
CA LEU A 44 21.67 -13.67 14.12
C LEU A 44 22.72 -14.49 14.89
N ARG A 45 23.97 -14.03 15.00
CA ARG A 45 25.02 -14.67 15.83
C ARG A 45 24.74 -14.46 17.33
N GLY A 46 24.16 -13.33 17.72
CA GLY A 46 23.66 -13.08 19.08
C GLY A 46 22.45 -13.96 19.42
N MET A 47 21.53 -14.16 18.45
CA MET A 47 20.44 -15.14 18.57
C MET A 47 20.97 -16.56 18.63
N ALA A 48 21.87 -16.96 17.74
CA ALA A 48 22.47 -18.31 17.76
C ALA A 48 23.20 -18.57 19.08
N ASN A 49 23.92 -17.59 19.62
CA ASN A 49 24.57 -17.71 20.94
C ASN A 49 23.54 -17.76 22.10
N GLN A 50 22.39 -17.10 21.98
CA GLN A 50 21.29 -17.23 22.95
C GLN A 50 20.58 -18.58 22.85
N TYR A 51 20.38 -19.11 21.64
CA TYR A 51 19.81 -20.44 21.42
C TYR A 51 20.80 -21.53 21.84
N ASP A 52 22.09 -21.37 21.58
CA ASP A 52 23.13 -22.27 22.09
C ASP A 52 23.19 -22.20 23.61
N LEU A 53 23.09 -21.01 24.22
CA LEU A 53 23.01 -20.86 25.68
C LEU A 53 21.72 -21.48 26.25
N PHE A 54 20.58 -21.36 25.56
CA PHE A 54 19.30 -21.98 25.94
C PHE A 54 19.33 -23.50 25.75
N THR A 55 19.99 -23.98 24.69
CA THR A 55 20.18 -25.40 24.37
C THR A 55 21.19 -26.05 25.33
N ASP A 56 22.26 -25.36 25.67
CA ASP A 56 23.23 -25.76 26.68
C ASP A 56 22.58 -25.73 28.07
N LEU A 57 21.66 -24.79 28.32
CA LEU A 57 20.88 -24.76 29.55
C LEU A 57 19.91 -25.95 29.64
N LEU A 58 19.20 -26.29 28.55
CA LEU A 58 18.36 -27.50 28.49
C LEU A 58 19.18 -28.80 28.56
N ARG A 59 20.37 -28.84 27.95
CA ARG A 59 21.31 -29.95 28.16
C ARG A 59 21.81 -30.02 29.60
N THR A 60 21.94 -28.89 30.30
CA THR A 60 22.25 -28.90 31.73
C THR A 60 21.06 -29.34 32.60
N THR A 61 19.81 -29.26 32.12
CA THR A 61 18.67 -29.84 32.84
C THR A 61 18.54 -31.35 32.63
N ASP A 62 19.05 -31.87 31.52
CA ASP A 62 19.08 -33.30 31.19
C ASP A 62 20.32 -34.05 31.70
N TYR A 63 21.04 -33.54 32.69
CA TYR A 63 22.11 -34.31 33.34
C TYR A 63 21.51 -35.46 34.17
N PRO A 64 21.78 -36.75 33.86
CA PRO A 64 21.64 -37.80 34.85
C PRO A 64 22.56 -37.46 36.02
N ALA A 65 22.04 -37.66 37.22
CA ALA A 65 22.67 -37.38 38.51
C ALA A 65 24.19 -37.62 38.52
N TYR A 66 24.97 -36.56 38.30
CA TYR A 66 26.34 -36.52 38.80
C TYR A 66 26.27 -36.41 40.33
N PRO A 67 27.16 -37.11 41.06
CA PRO A 67 27.18 -37.00 42.51
C PRO A 67 27.51 -35.54 42.92
N PRO A 68 27.04 -35.09 44.09
CA PRO A 68 27.00 -33.66 44.39
C PRO A 68 28.40 -33.07 44.54
N LEU A 69 28.74 -32.10 43.67
CA LEU A 69 29.74 -31.10 44.01
C LEU A 69 29.05 -30.11 44.95
N GLU A 70 29.44 -30.17 46.23
CA GLU A 70 28.96 -29.34 47.33
C GLU A 70 28.93 -27.86 46.93
N GLY A 71 27.74 -27.26 46.99
CA GLY A 71 27.58 -25.81 46.85
C GLY A 71 26.38 -25.34 46.04
N ARG A 72 25.68 -26.19 45.30
CA ARG A 72 24.46 -25.76 44.58
C ARG A 72 23.24 -25.85 45.51
N MET A 73 22.76 -24.69 45.96
CA MET A 73 21.53 -24.55 46.73
C MET A 73 20.38 -25.20 45.95
N ARG A 74 19.86 -26.34 46.46
CA ARG A 74 18.63 -26.92 45.91
C ARG A 74 17.50 -25.96 46.25
N PRO A 75 16.77 -25.42 45.26
CA PRO A 75 15.56 -24.66 45.55
C PRO A 75 14.65 -25.56 46.38
N SER A 76 14.02 -25.01 47.43
CA SER A 76 12.94 -25.72 48.12
C SER A 76 11.97 -26.25 47.08
N GLY A 77 11.49 -27.49 47.23
CA GLY A 77 10.66 -28.16 46.21
C GLY A 77 9.48 -27.30 45.74
N GLN A 78 8.97 -26.42 46.61
CA GLN A 78 7.94 -25.44 46.31
C GLN A 78 8.35 -24.41 45.24
N ILE A 79 9.57 -23.85 45.32
CA ILE A 79 10.07 -22.84 44.37
C ILE A 79 10.25 -23.44 42.98
N TRP A 80 10.68 -24.70 42.91
CA TRP A 80 10.82 -25.42 41.64
C TRP A 80 9.46 -25.71 41.00
N LEU A 81 8.47 -26.14 41.79
CA LEU A 81 7.10 -26.37 41.32
C LEU A 81 6.45 -25.07 40.81
N ASP A 82 6.63 -23.96 41.52
CA ASP A 82 6.07 -22.65 41.12
C ASP A 82 6.73 -22.13 39.82
N ALA A 83 8.05 -22.32 39.68
CA ALA A 83 8.77 -21.96 38.46
C ALA A 83 8.31 -22.80 37.27
N LYS A 84 8.17 -24.11 37.45
CA LYS A 84 7.70 -25.04 36.42
C LYS A 84 6.26 -24.76 35.99
N GLY A 85 5.37 -24.49 36.95
CA GLY A 85 3.98 -24.12 36.64
C GLY A 85 3.87 -22.79 35.87
N ARG A 86 4.75 -21.81 36.16
CA ARG A 86 4.83 -20.57 35.38
C ARG A 86 5.35 -20.80 33.97
N GLU A 87 6.35 -21.66 33.81
CA GLU A 87 6.91 -22.03 32.51
C GLU A 87 5.86 -22.74 31.63
N GLU A 88 5.17 -23.75 32.19
CA GLU A 88 4.09 -24.45 31.50
C GLU A 88 2.94 -23.50 31.11
N SER A 89 2.58 -22.55 32.00
CA SER A 89 1.60 -21.51 31.71
C SER A 89 2.06 -20.57 30.58
N MET A 90 3.33 -20.18 30.55
CA MET A 90 3.89 -19.37 29.46
C MET A 90 3.90 -20.14 28.14
N HIS A 91 4.27 -21.42 28.17
CA HIS A 91 4.24 -22.29 26.99
C HIS A 91 2.83 -22.43 26.41
N ALA A 92 1.81 -22.61 27.25
CA ALA A 92 0.42 -22.66 26.81
C ALA A 92 0.00 -21.39 26.07
N ARG A 93 0.33 -20.22 26.62
CA ARG A 93 0.02 -18.91 26.02
C ARG A 93 0.76 -18.68 24.71
N LEU A 94 2.00 -19.16 24.59
CA LEU A 94 2.77 -19.08 23.35
C LEU A 94 2.19 -19.99 22.26
N LEU A 95 1.71 -21.18 22.63
CA LEU A 95 1.08 -22.10 21.69
C LEU A 95 -0.22 -21.50 21.13
N GLU A 96 -1.07 -20.97 22.01
CA GLU A 96 -2.31 -20.29 21.61
C GLU A 96 -2.04 -19.10 20.68
N ALA A 97 -1.09 -18.23 21.03
CA ALA A 97 -0.70 -17.12 20.18
C ALA A 97 -0.13 -17.57 18.82
N SER A 98 0.59 -18.71 18.78
CA SER A 98 1.09 -19.29 17.54
C SER A 98 -0.05 -19.78 16.64
N ASP A 99 -1.04 -20.47 17.20
CA ASP A 99 -2.21 -20.95 16.47
C ASP A 99 -3.05 -19.78 15.92
N GLU A 100 -3.26 -18.73 16.72
CA GLU A 100 -3.90 -17.49 16.27
C GLU A 100 -3.14 -16.85 15.10
N MET A 101 -1.80 -16.77 15.17
CA MET A 101 -0.99 -16.24 14.08
C MET A 101 -1.10 -17.07 12.80
N VAL A 102 -1.22 -18.40 12.92
CA VAL A 102 -1.44 -19.28 11.76
C VAL A 102 -2.81 -18.99 11.15
N GLY A 103 -3.86 -18.82 11.96
CA GLY A 103 -5.20 -18.42 11.51
C GLY A 103 -5.19 -17.08 10.79
N LEU A 104 -4.63 -16.04 11.42
CA LEU A 104 -4.51 -14.70 10.84
C LEU A 104 -3.70 -14.69 9.54
N ARG A 105 -2.64 -15.51 9.44
CA ARG A 105 -1.90 -15.67 8.18
C ARG A 105 -2.77 -16.25 7.06
N GLY A 106 -3.67 -17.16 7.39
CA GLY A 106 -4.67 -17.68 6.46
C GLY A 106 -5.62 -16.58 5.98
N GLU A 107 -6.21 -15.83 6.92
CA GLU A 107 -7.13 -14.73 6.62
C GLU A 107 -6.47 -13.62 5.77
N VAL A 108 -5.23 -13.23 6.10
CA VAL A 108 -4.49 -12.23 5.33
C VAL A 108 -4.23 -12.71 3.89
N ARG A 109 -3.96 -14.01 3.69
CA ARG A 109 -3.83 -14.58 2.34
C ARG A 109 -5.15 -14.50 1.56
N GLN A 110 -6.26 -14.83 2.21
CA GLN A 110 -7.59 -14.77 1.61
C GLN A 110 -8.04 -13.34 1.30
N LEU A 111 -7.79 -12.40 2.22
CA LEU A 111 -8.11 -10.98 2.02
C LEU A 111 -7.29 -10.39 0.86
N ARG A 112 -6.02 -10.80 0.69
CA ARG A 112 -5.22 -10.35 -0.47
C ARG A 112 -5.87 -10.75 -1.80
N THR A 113 -6.41 -11.97 -1.90
CA THR A 113 -7.10 -12.43 -3.11
C THR A 113 -8.45 -11.76 -3.31
N GLU A 114 -9.21 -11.54 -2.24
CA GLU A 114 -10.50 -10.85 -2.32
C GLU A 114 -10.32 -9.38 -2.74
N VAL A 115 -9.32 -8.69 -2.17
CA VAL A 115 -8.99 -7.31 -2.53
C VAL A 115 -8.54 -7.21 -4.00
N SER A 116 -7.77 -8.18 -4.51
CA SER A 116 -7.38 -8.17 -5.93
C SER A 116 -8.60 -8.37 -6.84
N TYR A 117 -9.50 -9.30 -6.51
CA TYR A 117 -10.70 -9.54 -7.30
C TYR A 117 -11.63 -8.32 -7.34
N ARG A 118 -11.88 -7.69 -6.18
CA ARG A 118 -12.69 -6.46 -6.12
C ARG A 118 -12.09 -5.31 -6.91
N LYS A 119 -10.76 -5.20 -6.93
CA LYS A 119 -10.06 -4.18 -7.70
C LYS A 119 -10.26 -4.40 -9.21
N GLU A 120 -10.08 -5.63 -9.68
CA GLU A 120 -10.29 -5.99 -11.08
C GLU A 120 -11.75 -5.74 -11.51
N GLN A 121 -12.72 -6.15 -10.69
CA GLN A 121 -14.14 -5.87 -10.90
C GLN A 121 -14.41 -4.37 -11.05
N ARG A 122 -13.82 -3.54 -10.19
CA ARG A 122 -13.97 -2.08 -10.24
C ARG A 122 -13.33 -1.50 -11.50
N GLU A 123 -12.16 -1.99 -11.91
CA GLU A 123 -11.46 -1.54 -13.12
C GLU A 123 -12.27 -1.89 -14.38
N ASP A 124 -12.83 -3.10 -14.48
CA ASP A 124 -13.72 -3.49 -15.57
C ASP A 124 -14.96 -2.59 -15.66
N LEU A 125 -15.62 -2.33 -14.53
CA LEU A 125 -16.76 -1.40 -14.48
C LEU A 125 -16.36 0.03 -14.89
N GLN A 126 -15.18 0.50 -14.48
CA GLN A 126 -14.68 1.81 -14.88
C GLN A 126 -14.45 1.88 -16.39
N LEU A 127 -13.85 0.86 -16.99
CA LEU A 127 -13.64 0.80 -18.44
C LEU A 127 -14.97 0.84 -19.19
N ARG A 128 -15.97 0.07 -18.75
CA ARG A 128 -17.32 0.09 -19.34
C ARG A 128 -17.99 1.45 -19.26
N LEU A 129 -17.88 2.13 -18.12
CA LEU A 129 -18.41 3.49 -17.95
C LEU A 129 -17.71 4.50 -18.86
N VAL A 130 -16.39 4.39 -19.01
CA VAL A 130 -15.62 5.25 -19.91
C VAL A 130 -16.03 5.02 -21.37
N ALA A 131 -16.13 3.76 -21.79
CA ALA A 131 -16.58 3.40 -23.13
C ALA A 131 -17.99 3.96 -23.41
N GLN A 132 -18.95 3.75 -22.50
CA GLN A 132 -20.31 4.27 -22.64
C GLN A 132 -20.34 5.81 -22.74
N LYS A 133 -19.52 6.50 -21.95
CA LYS A 133 -19.43 7.96 -21.96
C LYS A 133 -18.89 8.50 -23.27
N GLU A 134 -17.87 7.86 -23.83
CA GLU A 134 -17.30 8.28 -25.12
C GLU A 134 -18.27 8.01 -26.28
N GLU A 135 -18.97 6.87 -26.31
CA GLU A 135 -20.02 6.61 -27.30
C GLU A 135 -21.14 7.68 -27.27
N LEU A 136 -21.58 8.07 -26.07
CA LEU A 136 -22.58 9.14 -25.93
C LEU A 136 -22.02 10.50 -26.38
N ARG A 137 -20.75 10.78 -26.10
CA ARG A 137 -20.09 12.01 -26.53
C ARG A 137 -19.91 12.07 -28.04
N THR A 138 -19.41 11.01 -28.65
CA THR A 138 -19.22 10.93 -30.11
C THR A 138 -20.56 11.00 -30.82
N GLY A 139 -21.59 10.31 -30.33
CA GLY A 139 -22.95 10.41 -30.84
C GLY A 139 -23.50 11.83 -30.79
N SER A 140 -23.28 12.56 -29.68
CA SER A 140 -23.67 13.96 -29.53
C SER A 140 -22.94 14.89 -30.51
N LEU A 141 -21.62 14.71 -30.66
CA LEU A 141 -20.80 15.50 -31.58
C LEU A 141 -21.22 15.27 -33.03
N LEU A 142 -21.48 14.03 -33.43
CA LEU A 142 -21.98 13.69 -34.77
C LEU A 142 -23.34 14.31 -35.04
N GLN A 143 -24.26 14.29 -34.07
CA GLN A 143 -25.56 14.93 -34.20
C GLN A 143 -25.45 16.46 -34.33
N ARG A 144 -24.61 17.10 -33.52
CA ARG A 144 -24.32 18.54 -33.62
C ARG A 144 -23.70 18.90 -34.97
N GLY A 145 -22.75 18.11 -35.46
CA GLY A 145 -22.12 18.31 -36.77
C GLY A 145 -23.13 18.22 -37.92
N ARG A 146 -24.04 17.22 -37.89
CA ARG A 146 -25.14 17.12 -38.87
C ARG A 146 -26.06 18.34 -38.83
N LYS A 147 -26.45 18.79 -37.63
CA LYS A 147 -27.33 19.96 -37.47
C LYS A 147 -26.68 21.26 -37.96
N LEU A 148 -25.38 21.44 -37.72
CA LEU A 148 -24.63 22.57 -38.27
C LEU A 148 -24.56 22.53 -39.79
N LYS A 149 -24.26 21.36 -40.39
CA LYS A 149 -24.29 21.19 -41.85
C LYS A 149 -25.66 21.52 -42.45
N GLN A 150 -26.74 21.09 -41.79
CA GLN A 150 -28.09 21.42 -42.27
C GLN A 150 -28.41 22.91 -42.09
N ASN A 151 -28.01 23.53 -40.97
CA ASN A 151 -28.21 24.95 -40.75
C ASN A 151 -27.46 25.79 -41.79
N THR A 152 -26.20 25.47 -42.08
CA THR A 152 -25.43 26.17 -43.10
C THR A 152 -26.04 25.98 -44.48
N LYS A 153 -26.43 24.75 -44.85
CA LYS A 153 -27.13 24.48 -46.12
C LYS A 153 -28.43 25.29 -46.23
N ASN A 154 -29.25 25.31 -45.17
CA ASN A 154 -30.49 26.08 -45.14
C ASN A 154 -30.21 27.59 -45.29
N LYS A 155 -29.18 28.11 -44.61
CA LYS A 155 -28.78 29.51 -44.70
C LYS A 155 -28.35 29.91 -46.11
N TRP A 156 -27.60 29.03 -46.80
CA TRP A 156 -27.22 29.24 -48.19
C TRP A 156 -28.41 29.23 -49.14
N MET A 157 -29.35 28.29 -48.96
CA MET A 157 -30.57 28.27 -49.77
C MET A 157 -31.40 29.53 -49.59
N ILE A 158 -31.58 30.02 -48.34
CA ILE A 158 -32.30 31.26 -48.05
C ILE A 158 -31.61 32.47 -48.70
N ARG A 159 -30.28 32.56 -48.62
CA ARG A 159 -29.54 33.70 -49.22
C ARG A 159 -29.60 33.68 -50.75
N SER A 160 -29.65 32.48 -51.35
CA SER A 160 -29.82 32.31 -52.79
C SER A 160 -31.25 32.64 -53.25
N SER A 161 -32.28 32.33 -52.45
CA SER A 161 -33.67 32.60 -52.81
C SER A 161 -34.11 34.03 -52.53
N LEU A 162 -33.48 34.75 -51.59
CA LEU A 162 -33.78 36.16 -51.33
C LEU A 162 -33.21 37.15 -52.38
N GLY A 163 -32.42 36.70 -53.36
CA GLY A 163 -31.97 37.57 -54.45
C GLY A 163 -31.15 38.78 -54.01
N ILE A 164 -30.50 38.74 -52.83
CA ILE A 164 -29.59 39.81 -52.38
C ILE A 164 -28.26 39.63 -53.13
N GLY A 165 -28.25 40.03 -54.39
CA GLY A 165 -27.02 40.34 -55.12
C GLY A 165 -26.37 41.55 -54.48
N ALA A 166 -25.07 41.46 -54.21
CA ALA A 166 -24.28 42.64 -53.84
C ALA A 166 -24.32 43.62 -55.02
N ALA A 167 -24.98 44.77 -54.83
CA ALA A 167 -24.85 45.94 -55.67
C ALA A 167 -23.57 46.72 -55.29
#